data_AF-A0A817U335-F1
#
_entry.id   AF-A0A817U335-F1
#
_cell.length_a   1.000
_cell.length_b   1.000
_cell.length_c   1.000
_cell.angle_alpha   90.00
_cell.angle_beta   90.00
_cell.angle_gamma   90.00
#
_symmetry.space_group_name_H-M   'P 1'
#
loop_
_entity.id
_entity.type
_entity.pdbx_description
1 polymer ?
#
loop_
_entity_poly.entity_id
_entity_poly.type
_entity_poly.pdbx_seq_one_letter_code
_entity_poly.pdbx_strand_id
1 'polypeptide(L)'
;MVSIPRLVTGQLLMLGDNTTNFEVQKITEISFRSDWWEHNPGTGANLVWMLQIELYRSLATNNRTGIEQGFTRMWQDIVVSPLGGQGIQNDWSYHFQRTQLLSEFVGGVSDSSYGLAMMDTATHNLTVKRSWHFYDDAVMALASNLTVSTQNKAWTPLASRLLTTALGVEISTKTASYNTIGPYNDKLTSRTVAIWLDHGLGPYTRNYSYIILSNVKVQSMPELIKRYNDDEIFSCISNQDLFHAMAWLTLRRVSFVLRNNTTTMFSSQNSFFKINTRLNDAGAYLFNEATNDLSATLSHPTRINRIVTINIDRIGYGQGCIVLSDLATNVMIALPSSDPLLGASVTVTCKKNN
;
A
#
# COMPACT_ATOMS: atom_id res chain seq x y z
N MET A 1 21.92 -23.97 11.61
CA MET A 1 22.66 -22.70 11.50
C MET A 1 22.17 -21.65 12.49
N VAL A 2 20.86 -21.43 12.68
CA VAL A 2 20.37 -20.35 13.58
C VAL A 2 19.76 -20.83 14.91
N SER A 3 18.67 -21.59 14.90
CA SER A 3 17.85 -21.84 16.11
C SER A 3 18.64 -22.45 17.29
N ILE A 4 19.23 -23.64 17.09
CA ILE A 4 20.00 -24.32 18.16
C ILE A 4 21.22 -23.50 18.58
N PRO A 5 22.11 -23.04 17.66
CA PRO A 5 23.24 -22.18 18.03
C PRO A 5 22.84 -20.95 18.85
N ARG A 6 21.76 -20.25 18.49
CA ARG A 6 21.29 -19.07 19.24
C ARG A 6 20.87 -19.41 20.65
N LEU A 7 20.13 -20.51 20.84
CA LEU A 7 19.66 -20.94 22.15
C LEU A 7 20.85 -21.30 23.06
N VAL A 8 21.73 -22.20 22.62
CA VAL A 8 22.80 -22.71 23.47
C VAL A 8 23.87 -21.65 23.77
N THR A 9 24.17 -20.78 22.80
CA THR A 9 25.15 -19.70 23.01
C THR A 9 24.58 -18.60 23.94
N GLY A 10 23.26 -18.36 23.89
CA GLY A 10 22.60 -17.51 24.86
C GLY A 10 22.65 -18.08 26.28
N GLN A 11 22.47 -19.39 26.44
CA GLN A 11 22.63 -20.07 27.74
C GLN A 11 24.06 -19.95 28.27
N LEU A 12 25.07 -20.16 27.41
CA LEU A 12 26.47 -19.97 27.77
C LEU A 12 26.73 -18.56 28.32
N LEU A 13 26.21 -17.52 27.65
CA LEU A 13 26.33 -16.14 28.12
C LEU A 13 25.63 -15.90 29.47
N MET A 14 24.43 -16.46 29.67
CA MET A 14 23.67 -16.30 30.92
C MET A 14 24.31 -17.01 32.12
N LEU A 15 24.90 -18.19 31.89
CA LEU A 15 25.52 -18.98 32.95
C LEU A 15 26.88 -18.40 33.37
N GLY A 16 27.59 -17.74 32.46
CA GLY A 16 28.86 -17.07 32.74
C GLY A 16 29.86 -18.02 33.42
N ASP A 17 30.40 -17.57 34.57
CA ASP A 17 31.41 -18.31 35.34
C ASP A 17 30.93 -19.65 35.92
N ASN A 18 29.62 -19.93 35.88
CA ASN A 18 29.08 -21.23 36.32
C ASN A 18 29.19 -22.33 35.26
N THR A 19 29.79 -22.07 34.09
CA THR A 19 30.00 -23.07 33.04
C THR A 19 31.37 -23.73 33.16
N THR A 20 31.41 -25.04 32.91
CA THR A 20 32.66 -25.81 32.86
C THR A 20 33.41 -25.54 31.55
N ASN A 21 34.74 -25.71 31.55
CA ASN A 21 35.55 -25.58 30.33
C ASN A 21 35.08 -26.48 29.18
N PHE A 22 34.58 -27.68 29.51
CA PHE A 22 34.02 -28.60 28.52
C PHE A 22 32.76 -28.03 27.86
N GLU A 23 31.84 -27.44 28.65
CA GLU A 23 30.61 -26.82 28.14
C GLU A 23 30.93 -25.59 27.28
N VAL A 24 31.84 -24.73 27.74
CA VAL A 24 32.33 -23.57 26.97
C VAL A 24 32.84 -24.03 25.60
N GLN A 25 33.70 -25.06 25.56
CA GLN A 25 34.26 -25.59 24.33
C GLN A 25 33.17 -26.15 23.40
N LYS A 26 32.27 -26.98 23.91
CA LYS A 26 31.24 -27.63 23.08
C LYS A 26 30.18 -26.66 22.57
N ILE A 27 29.74 -25.71 23.39
CA ILE A 27 28.80 -24.68 22.94
C ILE A 27 29.46 -23.75 21.93
N THR A 28 30.75 -23.43 22.13
CA THR A 28 31.54 -22.68 21.14
C THR A 28 31.59 -23.40 19.80
N GLU A 29 31.92 -24.69 19.75
CA GLU A 29 31.87 -25.52 18.52
C GLU A 29 30.48 -25.47 17.85
N ILE A 30 29.39 -25.55 18.63
CA ILE A 30 28.02 -25.47 18.10
C ILE A 30 27.71 -24.09 17.51
N SER A 31 28.18 -23.01 18.15
CA SER A 31 27.94 -21.63 17.70
C SER A 31 28.54 -21.35 16.32
N PHE A 32 29.66 -21.99 15.97
CA PHE A 32 30.32 -21.88 14.67
C PHE A 32 29.47 -22.43 13.52
N ARG A 33 28.43 -23.24 13.78
CA ARG A 33 27.47 -23.68 12.76
C ARG A 33 26.61 -22.54 12.18
N SER A 34 26.65 -21.34 12.76
CA SER A 34 26.00 -20.16 12.17
C SER A 34 26.72 -19.66 10.93
N ASP A 35 28.07 -19.78 10.93
CA ASP A 35 28.97 -19.59 9.80
C ASP A 35 28.58 -18.45 8.84
N TRP A 36 28.40 -17.27 9.41
CA TRP A 36 27.93 -16.10 8.67
C TRP A 36 28.98 -15.56 7.68
N TRP A 37 30.25 -16.00 7.79
CA TRP A 37 31.35 -15.55 6.94
C TRP A 37 31.56 -16.41 5.69
N GLU A 38 31.28 -17.72 5.70
CA GLU A 38 31.49 -18.58 4.52
C GLU A 38 30.26 -18.73 3.62
N HIS A 39 29.04 -18.57 4.15
CA HIS A 39 27.84 -19.02 3.47
C HIS A 39 27.05 -17.96 2.66
N ASN A 40 27.54 -16.72 2.54
CA ASN A 40 26.73 -15.57 2.09
C ASN A 40 25.32 -15.65 2.72
N PRO A 41 25.19 -15.43 4.04
CA PRO A 41 24.02 -15.79 4.86
C PRO A 41 22.71 -15.05 4.49
N GLY A 42 22.74 -14.29 3.39
CA GLY A 42 21.73 -13.34 2.98
C GLY A 42 21.90 -12.00 3.71
N THR A 43 20.84 -11.22 3.68
CA THR A 43 20.69 -9.97 4.44
C THR A 43 19.51 -10.10 5.40
N GLY A 44 19.28 -9.09 6.22
CA GLY A 44 18.10 -9.00 7.06
C GLY A 44 18.11 -9.93 8.27
N ALA A 45 16.94 -10.44 8.63
CA ALA A 45 16.73 -11.19 9.87
C ALA A 45 17.67 -12.40 10.02
N ASN A 46 17.93 -13.13 8.93
CA ASN A 46 18.82 -14.31 8.95
C ASN A 46 20.23 -13.93 9.39
N LEU A 47 20.80 -12.90 8.77
CA LEU A 47 22.12 -12.39 9.12
C LEU A 47 22.14 -11.88 10.57
N VAL A 48 21.17 -11.06 10.96
CA VAL A 48 21.12 -10.48 12.31
C VAL A 48 21.08 -11.57 13.38
N TRP A 49 20.34 -12.67 13.16
CA TRP A 49 20.35 -13.80 14.10
C TRP A 49 21.68 -14.55 14.15
N MET A 50 22.40 -14.66 13.03
CA MET A 50 23.73 -15.27 13.02
C MET A 50 24.77 -14.39 13.70
N LEU A 51 24.71 -13.07 13.50
CA LEU A 51 25.58 -12.11 14.21
C LEU A 51 25.26 -12.05 15.70
N GLN A 52 24.00 -12.25 16.10
CA GLN A 52 23.65 -12.38 17.52
C GLN A 52 24.36 -13.59 18.16
N ILE A 53 24.48 -14.71 17.44
CA ILE A 53 25.23 -15.88 17.89
C ILE A 53 26.73 -15.56 18.04
N GLU A 54 27.31 -14.84 17.07
CA GLU A 54 28.69 -14.34 17.14
C GLU A 54 28.93 -13.51 18.40
N LEU A 55 28.06 -12.54 18.66
CA LEU A 55 28.17 -11.63 19.80
C LEU A 55 28.04 -12.40 21.13
N TYR A 56 27.08 -13.32 21.23
CA TYR A 56 26.91 -14.14 22.44
C TYR A 56 28.12 -15.02 22.72
N ARG A 57 28.66 -15.70 21.69
CA ARG A 57 29.88 -16.49 21.83
C ARG A 57 31.03 -15.60 22.28
N SER A 58 31.18 -14.45 21.62
CA SER A 58 32.33 -13.58 21.82
C SER A 58 32.32 -12.92 23.18
N LEU A 59 31.15 -12.54 23.70
CA LEU A 59 31.01 -12.07 25.07
C LEU A 59 31.33 -13.17 26.09
N ALA A 60 30.82 -14.39 25.89
CA ALA A 60 31.09 -15.49 26.81
C ALA A 60 32.55 -15.97 26.80
N THR A 61 33.29 -15.74 25.72
CA THR A 61 34.69 -16.16 25.58
C THR A 61 35.68 -14.99 25.64
N ASN A 62 35.23 -13.78 25.99
CA ASN A 62 36.03 -12.56 25.99
C ASN A 62 36.75 -12.27 24.66
N ASN A 63 36.17 -12.69 23.53
CA ASN A 63 36.73 -12.50 22.20
C ASN A 63 36.35 -11.11 21.63
N ARG A 64 37.17 -10.10 21.92
CA ARG A 64 36.95 -8.74 21.43
C ARG A 64 36.85 -8.64 19.89
N THR A 65 37.65 -9.42 19.16
CA THR A 65 37.63 -9.41 17.69
C THR A 65 36.27 -9.84 17.14
N GLY A 66 35.66 -10.88 17.71
CA GLY A 66 34.32 -11.34 17.30
C GLY A 66 33.22 -10.33 17.63
N ILE A 67 33.36 -9.58 18.73
CA ILE A 67 32.46 -8.46 19.05
C ILE A 67 32.54 -7.36 17.99
N GLU A 68 33.76 -6.92 17.67
CA GLU A 68 34.01 -5.86 16.70
C GLU A 68 33.51 -6.26 15.29
N GLN A 69 33.80 -7.49 14.87
CA GLN A 69 33.32 -8.04 13.59
C GLN A 69 31.79 -8.15 13.55
N GLY A 70 31.17 -8.67 14.62
CA GLY A 70 29.73 -8.86 14.72
C GLY A 70 28.96 -7.54 14.57
N PHE A 71 29.33 -6.51 15.33
CA PHE A 71 28.71 -5.20 15.23
C PHE A 71 29.00 -4.50 13.90
N THR A 72 30.23 -4.59 13.39
CA THR A 72 30.60 -3.98 12.11
C THR A 72 29.77 -4.56 10.97
N ARG A 73 29.65 -5.90 10.88
CA ARG A 73 28.84 -6.54 9.84
C ARG A 73 27.35 -6.24 9.99
N MET A 74 26.85 -6.13 11.22
CA MET A 74 25.45 -5.77 11.48
C MET A 74 25.14 -4.38 10.94
N TRP A 75 26.03 -3.41 11.19
CA TRP A 75 25.86 -2.03 10.71
C TRP A 75 25.89 -1.93 9.18
N GLN A 76 26.71 -2.73 8.52
CA GLN A 76 26.75 -2.81 7.05
C GLN A 76 25.43 -3.26 6.42
N ASP A 77 24.53 -3.91 7.18
CA ASP A 77 23.22 -4.36 6.70
C ASP A 77 22.12 -3.30 6.87
N ILE A 78 22.38 -2.24 7.64
CA ILE A 78 21.46 -1.11 7.81
C ILE A 78 21.69 -0.12 6.67
N VAL A 79 21.30 -0.54 5.47
CA VAL A 79 21.42 0.26 4.25
C VAL A 79 20.10 0.26 3.50
N VAL A 80 19.84 1.34 2.78
CA VAL A 80 18.72 1.40 1.84
C VAL A 80 19.12 0.63 0.57
N SER A 81 18.40 -0.45 0.30
CA SER A 81 18.58 -1.29 -0.87
C SER A 81 17.94 -0.65 -2.12
N PRO A 82 18.51 -0.90 -3.32
CA PRO A 82 17.88 -0.50 -4.57
C PRO A 82 16.57 -1.27 -4.78
N LEU A 83 15.71 -0.75 -5.67
CA LEU A 83 14.42 -1.36 -5.98
C LEU A 83 14.58 -2.84 -6.36
N GLY A 84 13.79 -3.71 -5.71
CA GLY A 84 13.85 -5.16 -5.90
C GLY A 84 14.93 -5.88 -5.08
N GLY A 85 15.81 -5.13 -4.39
CA GLY A 85 16.75 -5.66 -3.41
C GLY A 85 16.07 -6.08 -2.11
N GLN A 86 16.74 -6.93 -1.33
CA GLN A 86 16.28 -7.33 0.00
C GLN A 86 16.72 -6.29 1.04
N GLY A 87 15.87 -5.99 2.02
CA GLY A 87 16.14 -5.01 3.08
C GLY A 87 15.22 -3.79 3.00
N ILE A 88 15.67 -2.70 3.62
CA ILE A 88 14.95 -1.41 3.68
C ILE A 88 14.97 -0.78 2.27
N GLN A 89 13.84 -0.29 1.79
CA GLN A 89 13.70 0.38 0.49
C GLN A 89 13.63 1.91 0.68
N ASN A 90 13.66 2.67 -0.43
CA ASN A 90 13.65 4.15 -0.40
C ASN A 90 12.31 4.74 0.09
N ASP A 91 11.23 3.98 -0.02
CA ASP A 91 9.91 4.32 0.54
C ASP A 91 9.73 3.83 1.99
N TRP A 92 10.81 3.33 2.61
CA TRP A 92 10.84 2.73 3.95
C TRP A 92 10.06 1.44 4.12
N SER A 93 9.62 0.81 3.02
CA SER A 93 9.18 -0.58 3.06
C SER A 93 10.37 -1.51 3.33
N TYR A 94 10.10 -2.74 3.79
CA TYR A 94 11.12 -3.76 3.99
C TYR A 94 10.79 -5.00 3.18
N HIS A 95 11.70 -5.38 2.28
CA HIS A 95 11.51 -6.52 1.38
C HIS A 95 12.37 -7.72 1.81
N PHE A 96 11.76 -8.90 1.83
CA PHE A 96 12.46 -10.16 2.14
C PHE A 96 11.88 -11.28 1.27
N GLN A 97 12.73 -12.18 0.76
CA GLN A 97 12.36 -13.31 -0.13
C GLN A 97 11.83 -12.96 -1.54
N ARG A 98 12.50 -12.01 -2.22
CA ARG A 98 12.20 -11.53 -3.60
C ARG A 98 10.82 -10.88 -3.75
N THR A 99 10.65 -10.09 -4.81
CA THR A 99 9.37 -9.52 -5.21
C THR A 99 8.44 -10.62 -5.69
N GLN A 100 7.32 -10.81 -5.01
CA GLN A 100 6.20 -11.60 -5.51
C GLN A 100 5.60 -10.85 -6.71
N LEU A 101 5.38 -11.53 -7.84
CA LEU A 101 4.82 -10.93 -9.06
C LEU A 101 3.52 -10.18 -8.73
N LEU A 102 3.57 -8.86 -8.79
CA LEU A 102 2.41 -7.98 -8.85
C LEU A 102 2.11 -7.71 -10.33
N SER A 103 0.83 -7.51 -10.67
CA SER A 103 0.44 -7.11 -12.02
C SER A 103 1.05 -5.77 -12.41
N GLU A 104 0.98 -5.42 -13.70
CA GLU A 104 1.66 -4.25 -14.26
C GLU A 104 1.17 -2.89 -13.71
N PHE A 105 -0.01 -2.81 -13.06
CA PHE A 105 -0.55 -1.53 -12.57
C PHE A 105 -1.02 -1.63 -11.11
N VAL A 106 -0.06 -1.61 -10.20
CA VAL A 106 -0.26 -1.58 -8.74
C VAL A 106 0.54 -0.43 -8.15
N GLY A 107 -0.07 0.37 -7.29
CA GLY A 107 0.60 1.49 -6.63
C GLY A 107 -0.37 2.47 -5.99
N GLY A 108 0.06 3.72 -5.87
CA GLY A 108 -0.78 4.79 -5.33
C GLY A 108 -0.15 6.17 -5.47
N VAL A 109 -0.91 7.18 -5.09
CA VAL A 109 -0.50 8.58 -5.01
C VAL A 109 -0.88 9.13 -3.64
N SER A 110 -0.03 10.00 -3.08
CA SER A 110 -0.29 10.67 -1.81
C SER A 110 0.28 12.08 -1.81
N ASP A 111 -0.47 13.02 -1.25
CA ASP A 111 -0.01 14.38 -0.93
C ASP A 111 0.31 14.55 0.57
N SER A 112 0.56 13.43 1.25
CA SER A 112 0.76 13.32 2.70
C SER A 112 -0.48 13.56 3.58
N SER A 113 -1.61 14.00 3.03
CA SER A 113 -2.87 14.17 3.77
C SER A 113 -3.95 13.21 3.25
N TYR A 114 -4.08 13.10 1.94
CA TYR A 114 -5.02 12.26 1.22
C TYR A 114 -4.25 11.31 0.30
N GLY A 115 -4.95 10.32 -0.24
CA GLY A 115 -4.32 9.35 -1.10
C GLY A 115 -5.29 8.61 -2.00
N LEU A 116 -4.71 7.95 -2.99
CA LEU A 116 -5.38 6.94 -3.79
C LEU A 116 -4.44 5.74 -3.93
N ALA A 117 -4.98 4.54 -3.77
CA ALA A 117 -4.29 3.30 -4.11
C ALA A 117 -5.05 2.61 -5.25
N MET A 118 -4.35 1.89 -6.10
CA MET A 118 -4.93 1.11 -7.19
C MET A 118 -4.26 -0.24 -7.36
N MET A 119 -5.05 -1.20 -7.82
CA MET A 119 -4.57 -2.54 -8.13
C MET A 119 -5.36 -3.12 -9.29
N ASP A 120 -4.62 -3.58 -10.31
CA ASP A 120 -5.18 -4.39 -11.37
C ASP A 120 -5.02 -5.87 -11.00
N THR A 121 -6.11 -6.54 -10.67
CA THR A 121 -6.08 -7.98 -10.39
C THR A 121 -6.23 -8.74 -11.69
N ALA A 122 -5.29 -9.65 -11.97
CA ALA A 122 -5.43 -10.66 -13.02
C ALA A 122 -4.96 -12.00 -12.45
N THR A 123 -5.90 -12.89 -12.22
CA THR A 123 -5.67 -14.27 -11.79
C THR A 123 -6.39 -15.21 -12.76
N HIS A 124 -6.12 -16.53 -12.68
CA HIS A 124 -6.63 -17.54 -13.61
C HIS A 124 -8.06 -17.27 -14.13
N ASN A 125 -9.02 -17.03 -13.24
CA ASN A 125 -10.44 -16.89 -13.60
C ASN A 125 -11.08 -15.57 -13.18
N LEU A 126 -10.29 -14.60 -12.70
CA LEU A 126 -10.79 -13.32 -12.19
C LEU A 126 -9.87 -12.19 -12.64
N THR A 127 -10.43 -11.25 -13.38
CA THR A 127 -9.84 -9.94 -13.62
C THR A 127 -10.69 -8.86 -12.96
N VAL A 128 -10.07 -7.83 -12.39
CA VAL A 128 -10.79 -6.66 -11.87
C VAL A 128 -9.82 -5.51 -11.67
N LYS A 129 -10.27 -4.30 -11.96
CA LYS A 129 -9.55 -3.07 -11.70
C LYS A 129 -10.10 -2.44 -10.44
N ARG A 130 -9.27 -2.20 -9.44
CA ARG A 130 -9.68 -1.65 -8.14
C ARG A 130 -8.96 -0.33 -7.86
N SER A 131 -9.64 0.56 -7.17
CA SER A 131 -9.03 1.71 -6.51
C SER A 131 -9.69 2.00 -5.17
N TRP A 132 -8.90 2.57 -4.27
CA TRP A 132 -9.30 3.03 -2.96
C TRP A 132 -8.89 4.48 -2.82
N HIS A 133 -9.86 5.34 -2.50
CA HIS A 133 -9.70 6.78 -2.40
C HIS A 133 -9.86 7.16 -0.93
N PHE A 134 -8.82 7.73 -0.34
CA PHE A 134 -8.69 7.92 1.10
C PHE A 134 -8.98 9.39 1.47
N TYR A 135 -9.94 9.58 2.38
CA TYR A 135 -10.36 10.85 2.96
C TYR A 135 -10.37 10.78 4.49
N ASP A 136 -10.74 11.87 5.15
CA ASP A 136 -10.60 12.04 6.60
C ASP A 136 -11.31 10.94 7.41
N ASP A 137 -12.57 10.65 7.09
CA ASP A 137 -13.42 9.70 7.81
C ASP A 137 -14.00 8.60 6.90
N ALA A 138 -13.52 8.55 5.65
CA ALA A 138 -14.08 7.69 4.61
C ALA A 138 -13.03 7.12 3.67
N VAL A 139 -13.24 5.87 3.27
CA VAL A 139 -12.53 5.24 2.15
C VAL A 139 -13.54 4.85 1.09
N MET A 140 -13.45 5.47 -0.09
CA MET A 140 -14.27 5.12 -1.24
C MET A 140 -13.55 4.04 -2.06
N ALA A 141 -14.18 2.88 -2.21
CA ALA A 141 -13.68 1.78 -3.03
C ALA A 141 -14.44 1.72 -4.35
N LEU A 142 -13.71 1.79 -5.46
CA LEU A 142 -14.25 1.68 -6.82
C LEU A 142 -13.66 0.45 -7.49
N ALA A 143 -14.51 -0.28 -8.21
CA ALA A 143 -14.06 -1.37 -9.04
C ALA A 143 -14.84 -1.49 -10.35
N SER A 144 -14.09 -1.66 -11.43
CA SER A 144 -14.62 -1.84 -12.76
C SER A 144 -14.08 -3.13 -13.37
N ASN A 145 -14.80 -3.61 -14.38
CA ASN A 145 -14.38 -4.75 -15.19
C ASN A 145 -14.06 -5.99 -14.33
N LEU A 146 -14.87 -6.23 -13.28
CA LEU A 146 -14.81 -7.48 -12.53
C LEU A 146 -15.38 -8.57 -13.42
N THR A 147 -14.49 -9.35 -14.01
CA THR A 147 -14.83 -10.43 -14.95
C THR A 147 -14.48 -11.77 -14.35
N VAL A 148 -15.47 -12.64 -14.30
CA VAL A 148 -15.30 -14.06 -13.97
C VAL A 148 -15.50 -14.86 -15.25
N SER A 149 -14.49 -15.62 -15.67
CA SER A 149 -14.52 -16.40 -16.92
C SER A 149 -15.06 -17.83 -16.74
N THR A 150 -15.24 -18.29 -15.50
CA THR A 150 -15.73 -19.62 -15.16
C THR A 150 -17.06 -19.56 -14.40
N GLN A 151 -17.71 -20.71 -14.19
CA GLN A 151 -18.94 -20.81 -13.38
C GLN A 151 -18.70 -20.68 -11.86
N ASN A 152 -17.57 -20.07 -11.46
CA ASN A 152 -17.27 -19.83 -10.06
C ASN A 152 -18.11 -18.66 -9.52
N LYS A 153 -18.48 -18.74 -8.25
CA LYS A 153 -19.07 -17.63 -7.52
C LYS A 153 -17.95 -16.71 -7.03
N ALA A 154 -18.03 -15.41 -7.32
CA ALA A 154 -17.06 -14.43 -6.81
C ALA A 154 -17.70 -13.57 -5.72
N TRP A 155 -16.93 -13.34 -4.65
CA TRP A 155 -17.33 -12.51 -3.52
C TRP A 155 -16.31 -11.38 -3.34
N THR A 156 -16.77 -10.21 -2.92
CA THR A 156 -15.89 -9.16 -2.43
C THR A 156 -16.14 -8.98 -0.94
N PRO A 157 -15.22 -9.40 -0.05
CA PRO A 157 -15.37 -9.19 1.38
C PRO A 157 -15.38 -7.69 1.66
N LEU A 158 -16.33 -7.25 2.47
CA LEU A 158 -16.52 -5.87 2.88
C LEU A 158 -16.35 -5.72 4.38
N ALA A 159 -15.91 -4.52 4.77
CA ALA A 159 -16.17 -3.95 6.08
C ALA A 159 -17.13 -2.75 5.91
N SER A 160 -18.44 -3.03 5.92
CA SER A 160 -19.56 -2.07 5.90
C SER A 160 -20.04 -1.50 4.53
N ARG A 161 -21.16 -0.75 4.54
CA ARG A 161 -22.46 -1.06 3.87
C ARG A 161 -22.81 -0.19 2.64
N LEU A 162 -23.68 -0.80 1.81
CA LEU A 162 -24.68 -0.30 0.83
C LEU A 162 -24.26 -0.31 -0.64
N LEU A 163 -24.91 -1.18 -1.44
CA LEU A 163 -24.81 -1.29 -2.89
C LEU A 163 -25.95 -2.14 -3.49
N THR A 164 -26.12 -2.04 -4.80
CA THR A 164 -27.16 -2.62 -5.67
C THR A 164 -27.05 -4.12 -5.96
N THR A 165 -26.05 -4.81 -5.39
CA THR A 165 -25.86 -6.27 -5.44
C THR A 165 -26.36 -6.94 -4.16
N ALA A 166 -26.58 -8.26 -4.17
CA ALA A 166 -26.99 -8.97 -2.96
C ALA A 166 -25.89 -8.87 -1.90
N LEU A 167 -26.21 -8.22 -0.77
CA LEU A 167 -25.33 -8.12 0.38
C LEU A 167 -25.43 -9.42 1.20
N GLY A 168 -24.32 -10.14 1.30
CA GLY A 168 -24.20 -11.29 2.21
C GLY A 168 -23.73 -10.86 3.58
N VAL A 169 -24.37 -11.37 4.63
CA VAL A 169 -23.94 -11.19 6.02
C VAL A 169 -24.02 -12.54 6.73
N GLU A 170 -22.91 -12.95 7.34
CA GLU A 170 -22.84 -14.14 8.20
C GLU A 170 -22.37 -13.71 9.59
N ILE A 171 -23.15 -14.05 10.60
CA ILE A 171 -22.75 -13.94 12.01
C ILE A 171 -22.75 -15.35 12.56
N SER A 172 -21.57 -15.89 12.88
CA SER A 172 -21.43 -17.29 13.31
C SER A 172 -20.28 -17.47 14.28
N THR A 173 -20.37 -18.52 15.09
CA THR A 173 -19.26 -19.01 15.92
C THR A 173 -18.52 -20.06 15.09
N LYS A 174 -17.24 -19.82 14.80
CA LYS A 174 -16.39 -20.72 14.00
C LYS A 174 -15.31 -21.34 14.89
N THR A 175 -15.04 -22.62 14.67
CA THR A 175 -13.93 -23.36 15.29
C THR A 175 -12.98 -23.83 14.20
N ALA A 176 -11.69 -23.52 14.34
CA ALA A 176 -10.65 -23.97 13.42
C ALA A 176 -9.37 -24.36 14.19
N SER A 177 -8.50 -25.15 13.56
CA SER A 177 -7.18 -25.49 14.09
C SER A 177 -6.09 -24.72 13.36
N TYR A 178 -5.06 -24.28 14.09
CA TYR A 178 -3.86 -23.67 13.49
C TYR A 178 -3.17 -24.60 12.48
N ASN A 179 -3.41 -25.92 12.54
CA ASN A 179 -2.75 -26.89 11.66
C ASN A 179 -3.19 -26.79 10.20
N THR A 180 -4.27 -26.03 9.95
CA THR A 180 -4.79 -25.74 8.61
C THR A 180 -4.01 -24.62 7.90
N ILE A 181 -3.29 -23.78 8.67
CA ILE A 181 -2.56 -22.60 8.17
C ILE A 181 -1.13 -22.50 8.72
N GLY A 182 -0.70 -23.48 9.51
CA GLY A 182 0.56 -23.45 10.24
C GLY A 182 0.88 -24.79 10.91
N PRO A 183 1.94 -24.86 11.72
CA PRO A 183 2.44 -26.13 12.26
C PRO A 183 1.79 -26.55 13.60
N TYR A 184 0.99 -25.70 14.23
CA TYR A 184 0.44 -25.91 15.57
C TYR A 184 -0.93 -26.58 15.53
N ASN A 185 -1.25 -27.48 16.47
CA ASN A 185 -2.51 -28.23 16.47
C ASN A 185 -3.56 -27.70 17.45
N ASP A 186 -3.44 -26.45 17.87
CA ASP A 186 -4.38 -25.83 18.80
C ASP A 186 -5.66 -25.40 18.08
N LYS A 187 -6.80 -25.66 18.72
CA LYS A 187 -8.10 -25.22 18.23
C LYS A 187 -8.50 -23.91 18.86
N LEU A 188 -9.03 -23.00 18.05
CA LEU A 188 -9.61 -21.74 18.48
C LEU A 188 -11.07 -21.68 18.06
N THR A 189 -11.93 -21.25 18.98
CA THR A 189 -13.34 -20.95 18.71
C THR A 189 -13.56 -19.46 18.91
N SER A 190 -14.17 -18.78 17.95
CA SER A 190 -14.46 -17.35 18.06
C SER A 190 -15.74 -16.98 17.31
N ARG A 191 -16.38 -15.91 17.79
CA ARG A 191 -17.51 -15.30 17.09
C ARG A 191 -16.98 -14.43 15.97
N THR A 192 -17.53 -14.60 14.77
CA THR A 192 -17.11 -13.91 13.56
C THR A 192 -18.30 -13.19 12.93
N VAL A 193 -18.00 -12.08 12.25
CA VAL A 193 -18.94 -11.38 11.38
C VAL A 193 -18.26 -11.26 10.01
N ALA A 194 -18.88 -11.81 8.98
CA ALA A 194 -18.45 -11.67 7.61
C ALA A 194 -19.51 -10.91 6.82
N ILE A 195 -19.09 -9.90 6.06
CA ILE A 195 -19.95 -9.12 5.18
C ILE A 195 -19.31 -9.15 3.79
N TRP A 196 -20.08 -9.33 2.73
CA TRP A 196 -19.55 -9.34 1.37
C TRP A 196 -20.59 -8.89 0.33
N LEU A 197 -20.10 -8.41 -0.81
CA LEU A 197 -20.91 -8.29 -2.02
C LEU A 197 -20.93 -9.62 -2.74
N ASP A 198 -22.12 -10.15 -2.99
CA ASP A 198 -22.34 -11.31 -3.83
C ASP A 198 -22.52 -10.87 -5.29
N HIS A 199 -21.54 -11.21 -6.12
CA HIS A 199 -21.54 -10.86 -7.54
C HIS A 199 -22.26 -11.90 -8.41
N GLY A 200 -22.70 -13.02 -7.83
CA GLY A 200 -23.38 -14.12 -8.52
C GLY A 200 -22.43 -15.14 -9.14
N LEU A 201 -23.01 -16.08 -9.89
CA LEU A 201 -22.29 -17.12 -10.64
C LEU A 201 -21.85 -16.58 -12.00
N GLY A 202 -20.58 -16.79 -12.33
CA GLY A 202 -20.03 -16.46 -13.65
C GLY A 202 -20.61 -17.32 -14.79
N PRO A 203 -20.35 -16.96 -16.06
CA PRO A 203 -19.53 -15.83 -16.48
C PRO A 203 -20.29 -14.49 -16.49
N TYR A 204 -19.61 -13.41 -16.10
CA TYR A 204 -20.12 -12.03 -16.19
C TYR A 204 -18.99 -11.01 -16.10
N THR A 205 -19.32 -9.77 -16.47
CA THR A 205 -18.52 -8.56 -16.15
C THR A 205 -19.39 -7.58 -15.38
N ARG A 206 -18.91 -7.08 -14.23
CA ARG A 206 -19.66 -6.14 -13.37
C ARG A 206 -18.75 -5.07 -12.78
N ASN A 207 -19.37 -3.98 -12.33
CA ASN A 207 -18.74 -2.93 -11.56
C ASN A 207 -19.36 -2.91 -10.16
N TYR A 208 -18.61 -2.42 -9.16
CA TYR A 208 -19.12 -2.16 -7.82
C TYR A 208 -18.43 -0.95 -7.21
N SER A 209 -19.09 -0.28 -6.26
CA SER A 209 -18.53 0.88 -5.56
C SER A 209 -19.11 1.03 -4.15
N TYR A 210 -18.31 1.03 -3.11
CA TYR A 210 -18.80 1.15 -1.73
C TYR A 210 -17.94 2.13 -0.93
N ILE A 211 -18.49 2.62 0.17
CA ILE A 211 -17.79 3.51 1.11
C ILE A 211 -17.60 2.81 2.45
N ILE A 212 -16.39 2.89 3.00
CA ILE A 212 -16.10 2.47 4.38
C ILE A 212 -16.08 3.73 5.23
N LEU A 213 -16.92 3.76 6.26
CA LEU A 213 -16.92 4.82 7.27
C LEU A 213 -16.35 4.27 8.57
N SER A 214 -15.25 4.86 9.05
CA SER A 214 -14.59 4.42 10.27
C SER A 214 -15.17 5.11 11.51
N ASN A 215 -15.14 4.42 12.65
CA ASN A 215 -15.48 4.98 13.97
C ASN A 215 -16.90 5.59 14.07
N VAL A 216 -17.87 4.99 13.37
CA VAL A 216 -19.25 5.46 13.35
C VAL A 216 -20.10 4.80 14.44
N LYS A 217 -20.82 5.62 15.22
CA LYS A 217 -21.87 5.13 16.12
C LYS A 217 -23.12 4.82 15.31
N VAL A 218 -23.79 3.71 15.61
CA VAL A 218 -25.02 3.30 14.89
C VAL A 218 -26.08 4.42 14.93
N GLN A 219 -26.16 5.16 16.04
CA GLN A 219 -27.11 6.25 16.22
C GLN A 219 -26.86 7.46 15.28
N SER A 220 -25.61 7.70 14.88
CA SER A 220 -25.26 8.82 13.97
C SER A 220 -25.41 8.47 12.49
N MET A 221 -25.75 7.21 12.17
CA MET A 221 -25.85 6.74 10.79
C MET A 221 -26.88 7.52 9.94
N PRO A 222 -28.08 7.87 10.43
CA PRO A 222 -29.04 8.66 9.64
C PRO A 222 -28.50 10.04 9.25
N GLU A 223 -27.84 10.73 10.18
CA GLU A 223 -27.23 12.06 9.95
C GLU A 223 -26.06 11.97 8.97
N LEU A 224 -25.21 10.95 9.11
CA LEU A 224 -24.12 10.70 8.18
C LEU A 224 -24.64 10.43 6.76
N ILE A 225 -25.61 9.52 6.61
CA ILE A 225 -26.23 9.22 5.31
C ILE A 225 -26.78 10.51 4.69
N LYS A 226 -27.45 11.35 5.48
CA LYS A 226 -27.93 12.65 5.02
C LYS A 226 -26.79 13.54 4.53
N ARG A 227 -25.72 13.73 5.33
CA ARG A 227 -24.53 14.51 4.95
C ARG A 227 -23.93 14.03 3.63
N TYR A 228 -23.73 12.72 3.48
CA TYR A 228 -23.14 12.12 2.27
C TYR A 228 -24.02 12.27 1.02
N ASN A 229 -25.35 12.25 1.20
CA ASN A 229 -26.29 12.51 0.11
C ASN A 229 -26.31 14.00 -0.26
N ASP A 230 -26.31 14.89 0.74
CA ASP A 230 -26.28 16.34 0.54
C ASP A 230 -24.97 16.80 -0.13
N ASP A 231 -23.85 16.12 0.16
CA ASP A 231 -22.54 16.31 -0.49
C ASP A 231 -22.47 15.68 -1.90
N GLU A 232 -23.49 14.93 -2.33
CA GLU A 232 -23.59 14.26 -3.62
C GLU A 232 -22.38 13.35 -3.96
N ILE A 233 -21.81 12.69 -2.96
CA ILE A 233 -20.53 11.98 -3.09
C ILE A 233 -20.57 10.89 -4.18
N PHE A 234 -21.66 10.12 -4.23
CA PHE A 234 -21.83 9.06 -5.22
C PHE A 234 -22.20 9.58 -6.62
N SER A 235 -22.69 10.81 -6.74
CA SER A 235 -22.93 11.46 -8.03
C SER A 235 -21.62 11.89 -8.69
N CYS A 236 -20.56 12.04 -7.89
CA CYS A 236 -19.27 12.60 -8.30
C CYS A 236 -18.17 11.53 -8.44
N ILE A 237 -18.55 10.29 -8.78
CA ILE A 237 -17.63 9.20 -9.06
C ILE A 237 -17.63 8.81 -10.54
N SER A 238 -16.50 8.30 -11.01
CA SER A 238 -16.39 7.55 -12.25
C SER A 238 -15.81 6.19 -11.95
N ASN A 239 -16.40 5.14 -12.50
CA ASN A 239 -15.96 3.76 -12.31
C ASN A 239 -15.94 3.03 -13.66
N GLN A 240 -15.28 3.65 -14.63
CA GLN A 240 -15.09 3.13 -15.98
C GLN A 240 -13.85 2.24 -16.02
N ASP A 241 -13.76 1.32 -16.99
CA ASP A 241 -12.68 0.33 -17.09
C ASP A 241 -11.28 0.95 -16.94
N LEU A 242 -10.95 1.94 -17.77
CA LEU A 242 -9.63 2.57 -17.75
C LEU A 242 -9.51 3.75 -16.78
N PHE A 243 -10.61 4.22 -16.21
CA PHE A 243 -10.66 5.47 -15.46
C PHE A 243 -11.56 5.38 -14.23
N HIS A 244 -10.95 5.52 -13.06
CA HIS A 244 -11.70 5.76 -11.83
C HIS A 244 -11.46 7.17 -11.33
N ALA A 245 -12.50 7.81 -10.83
CA ALA A 245 -12.41 9.12 -10.20
C ALA A 245 -13.41 9.26 -9.07
N MET A 246 -13.09 10.13 -8.11
CA MET A 246 -13.97 10.51 -7.01
C MET A 246 -13.67 11.96 -6.67
N ALA A 247 -14.68 12.82 -6.74
CA ALA A 247 -14.61 14.21 -6.30
C ALA A 247 -15.40 14.41 -5.01
N TRP A 248 -14.71 14.92 -3.98
CA TRP A 248 -15.34 15.40 -2.76
C TRP A 248 -15.43 16.93 -2.84
N LEU A 249 -16.55 17.40 -3.37
CA LEU A 249 -16.72 18.79 -3.77
C LEU A 249 -16.68 19.77 -2.58
N THR A 250 -17.23 19.40 -1.43
CA THR A 250 -17.18 20.20 -0.20
C THR A 250 -15.77 20.35 0.37
N LEU A 251 -14.91 19.35 0.18
CA LEU A 251 -13.49 19.40 0.53
C LEU A 251 -12.62 20.01 -0.58
N ARG A 252 -13.19 20.25 -1.77
CA ARG A 252 -12.46 20.68 -2.98
C ARG A 252 -11.30 19.74 -3.33
N ARG A 253 -11.52 18.44 -3.13
CA ARG A 253 -10.55 17.37 -3.36
C ARG A 253 -11.05 16.46 -4.45
N VAL A 254 -10.15 16.03 -5.33
CA VAL A 254 -10.47 15.02 -6.34
C VAL A 254 -9.31 14.03 -6.47
N SER A 255 -9.63 12.76 -6.62
CA SER A 255 -8.67 11.70 -6.83
C SER A 255 -9.02 10.93 -8.09
N PHE A 256 -8.00 10.63 -8.90
CA PHE A 256 -8.14 10.02 -10.21
C PHE A 256 -7.13 8.89 -10.39
N VAL A 257 -7.51 7.86 -11.12
CA VAL A 257 -6.56 6.92 -11.71
C VAL A 257 -6.95 6.65 -13.16
N LEU A 258 -6.01 6.91 -14.05
CA LEU A 258 -6.09 6.62 -15.48
C LEU A 258 -5.06 5.55 -15.81
N ARG A 259 -5.48 4.45 -16.42
CA ARG A 259 -4.62 3.28 -16.64
C ARG A 259 -3.88 3.28 -17.98
N ASN A 260 -4.45 3.93 -18.98
CA ASN A 260 -3.89 4.05 -20.33
C ASN A 260 -3.76 5.52 -20.75
N ASN A 261 -2.82 5.80 -21.66
CA ASN A 261 -2.65 7.13 -22.24
C ASN A 261 -3.81 7.45 -23.20
N THR A 262 -4.94 7.86 -22.65
CA THR A 262 -6.15 8.22 -23.39
C THR A 262 -6.68 9.54 -22.87
N THR A 263 -6.95 10.50 -23.76
CA THR A 263 -7.57 11.77 -23.38
C THR A 263 -8.91 11.52 -22.69
N THR A 264 -8.96 11.85 -21.41
CA THR A 264 -10.09 11.60 -20.52
C THR A 264 -10.51 12.90 -19.87
N MET A 265 -11.78 13.26 -20.05
CA MET A 265 -12.39 14.42 -19.39
C MET A 265 -13.12 13.95 -18.13
N PHE A 266 -12.95 14.68 -17.03
CA PHE A 266 -13.78 14.53 -15.85
C PHE A 266 -14.38 15.88 -15.48
N SER A 267 -15.70 15.89 -15.29
CA SER A 267 -16.46 17.06 -14.89
C SER A 267 -17.42 16.67 -13.78
N SER A 268 -17.45 17.48 -12.73
CA SER A 268 -18.35 17.30 -11.60
C SER A 268 -18.63 18.65 -10.96
N GLN A 269 -19.85 18.86 -10.49
CA GLN A 269 -20.27 20.13 -9.91
C GLN A 269 -21.41 19.94 -8.91
N ASN A 270 -21.44 20.83 -7.91
CA ASN A 270 -22.60 21.10 -7.06
C ASN A 270 -22.76 22.62 -6.92
N SER A 271 -23.61 23.08 -6.00
CA SER A 271 -23.86 24.50 -5.75
C SER A 271 -22.65 25.28 -5.21
N PHE A 272 -21.63 24.60 -4.67
CA PHE A 272 -20.48 25.22 -3.99
C PHE A 272 -19.18 25.13 -4.79
N PHE A 273 -19.04 24.10 -5.62
CA PHE A 273 -17.78 23.77 -6.28
C PHE A 273 -18.03 23.06 -7.61
N LYS A 274 -17.27 23.45 -8.64
CA LYS A 274 -17.25 22.82 -9.96
C LYS A 274 -15.82 22.52 -10.35
N ILE A 275 -15.57 21.36 -10.94
CA ILE A 275 -14.26 21.03 -11.50
C ILE A 275 -14.43 20.45 -12.90
N ASN A 276 -13.57 20.88 -13.82
CA ASN A 276 -13.39 20.27 -15.13
C ASN A 276 -11.89 20.04 -15.34
N THR A 277 -11.53 18.79 -15.56
CA THR A 277 -10.13 18.39 -15.76
C THR A 277 -10.00 17.49 -16.96
N ARG A 278 -8.84 17.56 -17.60
CA ARG A 278 -8.46 16.71 -18.72
C ARG A 278 -7.12 16.06 -18.42
N LEU A 279 -7.11 14.74 -18.52
CA LEU A 279 -5.93 13.89 -18.38
C LEU A 279 -5.61 13.27 -19.73
N ASN A 280 -4.32 13.15 -20.06
CA ASN A 280 -3.88 12.51 -21.32
C ASN A 280 -2.99 11.28 -21.08
N ASP A 281 -2.27 11.24 -19.96
CA ASP A 281 -1.34 10.16 -19.64
C ASP A 281 -1.88 9.29 -18.50
N ALA A 282 -1.54 8.00 -18.54
CA ALA A 282 -1.77 7.12 -17.42
C ALA A 282 -1.07 7.63 -16.15
N GLY A 283 -1.65 7.34 -14.99
CA GLY A 283 -1.14 7.77 -13.70
C GLY A 283 -2.22 7.78 -12.63
N ALA A 284 -1.77 7.91 -11.39
CA ALA A 284 -2.60 8.20 -10.24
C ALA A 284 -2.44 9.68 -9.89
N TYR A 285 -3.55 10.40 -9.76
CA TYR A 285 -3.57 11.86 -9.60
C TYR A 285 -4.38 12.25 -8.38
N LEU A 286 -3.94 13.29 -7.68
CA LEU A 286 -4.74 14.02 -6.71
C LEU A 286 -4.82 15.48 -7.13
N PHE A 287 -5.97 16.08 -6.89
CA PHE A 287 -6.20 17.50 -7.00
C PHE A 287 -6.72 18.05 -5.68
N ASN A 288 -6.24 19.22 -5.32
CA ASN A 288 -6.65 19.96 -4.15
C ASN A 288 -6.75 21.45 -4.48
N GLU A 289 -7.81 22.10 -4.01
CA GLU A 289 -7.96 23.55 -4.12
C GLU A 289 -8.21 24.18 -2.76
N ALA A 290 -7.23 24.96 -2.30
CA ALA A 290 -7.36 25.81 -1.13
C ALA A 290 -7.79 27.23 -1.53
N THR A 291 -7.82 28.12 -0.54
CA THR A 291 -8.18 29.54 -0.75
C THR A 291 -7.20 30.22 -1.71
N ASN A 292 -5.90 30.07 -1.48
CA ASN A 292 -4.85 30.84 -2.15
C ASN A 292 -4.03 30.02 -3.17
N ASP A 293 -4.24 28.71 -3.25
CA ASP A 293 -3.54 27.85 -4.18
C ASP A 293 -4.36 26.63 -4.59
N LEU A 294 -3.90 26.01 -5.67
CA LEU A 294 -4.31 24.69 -6.11
C LEU A 294 -3.07 23.83 -6.27
N SER A 295 -3.20 22.54 -5.99
CA SER A 295 -2.12 21.58 -6.17
C SER A 295 -2.58 20.36 -6.93
N ALA A 296 -1.70 19.84 -7.78
CA ALA A 296 -1.85 18.56 -8.44
C ALA A 296 -0.69 17.65 -8.03
N THR A 297 -1.02 16.47 -7.54
CA THR A 297 -0.05 15.44 -7.17
C THR A 297 -0.18 14.28 -8.13
N LEU A 298 0.94 13.73 -8.59
CA LEU A 298 0.97 12.61 -9.53
C LEU A 298 1.93 11.54 -9.04
N SER A 299 1.54 10.28 -9.23
CA SER A 299 2.44 9.13 -9.21
C SER A 299 2.19 8.23 -10.42
N HIS A 300 3.24 7.57 -10.90
CA HIS A 300 3.14 6.55 -11.94
C HIS A 300 3.80 5.24 -11.47
N PRO A 301 3.08 4.11 -11.45
CA PRO A 301 3.59 2.86 -10.87
C PRO A 301 4.74 2.23 -11.68
N THR A 302 4.80 2.50 -12.99
CA THR A 302 5.76 1.85 -13.91
C THR A 302 6.60 2.79 -14.77
N ARG A 303 6.59 4.11 -14.49
CA ARG A 303 7.33 5.09 -15.31
C ARG A 303 8.07 6.10 -14.44
N ILE A 304 9.22 6.51 -14.96
CA ILE A 304 10.09 7.56 -14.46
C ILE A 304 10.51 8.48 -15.61
N ASN A 305 11.20 9.58 -15.29
CA ASN A 305 11.85 10.48 -16.24
C ASN A 305 10.93 10.98 -17.38
N ARG A 306 9.72 11.39 -17.01
CA ARG A 306 8.71 11.92 -17.95
C ARG A 306 7.96 13.07 -17.32
N ILE A 307 7.66 14.08 -18.12
CA ILE A 307 6.77 15.16 -17.72
C ILE A 307 5.36 14.80 -18.17
N VAL A 308 4.43 14.84 -17.23
CA VAL A 308 3.01 14.60 -17.46
C VAL A 308 2.27 15.91 -17.25
N THR A 309 1.28 16.17 -18.10
CA THR A 309 0.47 17.39 -18.02
C THR A 309 -0.97 17.05 -17.66
N ILE A 310 -1.48 17.69 -16.62
CA ILE A 310 -2.90 17.72 -16.29
C ILE A 310 -3.45 19.12 -16.57
N ASN A 311 -4.58 19.19 -17.26
CA ASN A 311 -5.26 20.45 -17.54
C ASN A 311 -6.41 20.62 -16.54
N ILE A 312 -6.45 21.77 -15.88
CA ILE A 312 -7.42 22.09 -14.83
C ILE A 312 -8.09 23.41 -15.19
N ASP A 313 -9.41 23.49 -15.04
CA ASP A 313 -10.23 24.69 -15.29
C ASP A 313 -10.07 25.78 -14.21
N ARG A 314 -8.83 26.10 -13.89
CA ARG A 314 -8.43 27.14 -12.94
C ARG A 314 -7.28 27.95 -13.51
N ILE A 315 -7.18 29.20 -13.07
CA ILE A 315 -6.00 30.03 -13.31
C ILE A 315 -5.05 29.84 -12.13
N GLY A 316 -3.84 29.36 -12.41
CA GLY A 316 -2.80 29.18 -11.42
C GLY A 316 -1.43 29.55 -11.99
N TYR A 317 -0.64 30.24 -11.18
CA TYR A 317 0.69 30.73 -11.55
C TYR A 317 1.78 30.04 -10.73
N GLY A 318 3.00 29.99 -11.28
CA GLY A 318 4.16 29.46 -10.59
C GLY A 318 4.93 28.44 -11.43
N GLN A 319 5.95 27.85 -10.82
CA GLN A 319 6.77 26.85 -11.47
C GLN A 319 5.92 25.60 -11.81
N GLY A 320 5.95 25.18 -13.07
CA GLY A 320 5.17 24.04 -13.55
C GLY A 320 3.71 24.36 -13.89
N CYS A 321 3.27 25.63 -13.82
CA CYS A 321 1.90 26.04 -14.09
C CYS A 321 1.85 26.97 -15.31
N ILE A 322 1.25 26.51 -16.40
CA ILE A 322 1.12 27.27 -17.65
C ILE A 322 -0.35 27.63 -17.85
N VAL A 323 -0.68 28.91 -17.68
CA VAL A 323 -2.02 29.43 -17.94
C VAL A 323 -2.29 29.44 -19.44
N LEU A 324 -3.45 28.93 -19.84
CA LEU A 324 -3.95 28.88 -21.20
C LEU A 324 -4.96 30.01 -21.45
N SER A 325 -5.23 30.28 -22.73
CA SER A 325 -6.15 31.34 -23.16
C SER A 325 -7.62 31.11 -22.75
N ASP A 326 -7.99 29.88 -22.39
CA ASP A 326 -9.35 29.47 -22.00
C ASP A 326 -9.57 29.51 -20.47
N LEU A 327 -8.74 30.28 -19.73
CA LEU A 327 -8.78 30.38 -18.27
C LEU A 327 -8.50 29.05 -17.55
N ALA A 328 -7.92 28.07 -18.25
CA ALA A 328 -7.39 26.83 -17.68
C ALA A 328 -5.88 26.92 -17.43
N THR A 329 -5.35 26.00 -16.63
CA THR A 329 -3.91 25.85 -16.37
C THR A 329 -3.49 24.44 -16.71
N ASN A 330 -2.42 24.33 -17.50
CA ASN A 330 -1.67 23.10 -17.66
C ASN A 330 -0.65 23.00 -16.53
N VAL A 331 -0.84 22.02 -15.65
CA VAL A 331 0.11 21.70 -14.59
C VAL A 331 1.04 20.61 -15.09
N MET A 332 2.31 20.96 -15.26
CA MET A 332 3.38 20.09 -15.72
C MET A 332 4.09 19.47 -14.52
N ILE A 333 3.93 18.16 -14.34
CA ILE A 333 4.48 17.41 -13.22
C ILE A 333 5.59 16.50 -13.76
N ALA A 334 6.82 16.71 -13.30
CA ALA A 334 7.95 15.86 -13.65
C ALA A 334 7.97 14.64 -12.73
N LEU A 335 7.81 13.45 -13.30
CA LEU A 335 7.99 12.19 -12.57
C LEU A 335 9.44 12.06 -12.08
N PRO A 336 9.68 11.27 -11.01
CA PRO A 336 11.02 11.02 -10.50
C PRO A 336 11.97 10.54 -11.60
N SER A 337 13.24 10.91 -11.53
CA SER A 337 14.24 10.60 -12.57
C SER A 337 15.00 9.29 -12.34
N SER A 338 14.86 8.66 -11.17
CA SER A 338 15.65 7.51 -10.75
C SER A 338 14.76 6.33 -10.35
N ASP A 339 15.14 5.11 -10.77
CA ASP A 339 14.43 3.86 -10.44
C ASP A 339 14.09 3.66 -8.95
N PRO A 340 14.93 4.05 -7.97
CA PRO A 340 14.60 3.87 -6.56
C PRO A 340 13.42 4.72 -6.09
N LEU A 341 13.00 5.72 -6.87
CA LEU A 341 11.83 6.57 -6.61
C LEU A 341 10.65 6.23 -7.53
N LEU A 342 10.69 5.10 -8.25
CA LEU A 342 9.56 4.64 -9.05
C LEU A 342 8.29 4.54 -8.21
N GLY A 343 7.19 5.12 -8.69
CA GLY A 343 5.91 5.17 -7.96
C GLY A 343 5.84 6.22 -6.85
N ALA A 344 6.90 7.01 -6.62
CA ALA A 344 6.84 8.13 -5.69
C ALA A 344 5.91 9.25 -6.20
N SER A 345 5.27 9.94 -5.27
CA SER A 345 4.35 11.06 -5.57
C SER A 345 5.11 12.36 -5.71
N VAL A 346 4.77 13.14 -6.74
CA VAL A 346 5.31 14.47 -7.00
C VAL A 346 4.18 15.48 -7.03
N THR A 347 4.30 16.56 -6.26
CA THR A 347 3.29 17.63 -6.17
C THR A 347 3.78 18.90 -6.84
N VAL A 348 2.92 19.51 -7.64
CA VAL A 348 3.08 20.88 -8.15
C VAL A 348 1.96 21.74 -7.58
N THR A 349 2.32 22.92 -7.07
CA THR A 349 1.38 23.87 -6.48
C THR A 349 1.39 25.17 -7.29
N CYS A 350 0.22 25.57 -7.78
CA CYS A 350 0.01 26.84 -8.46
C CYS A 350 -0.67 27.84 -7.52
N LYS A 351 -0.15 29.06 -7.47
CA LYS A 351 -0.77 30.16 -6.73
C LYS A 351 -1.96 30.72 -7.49
N LYS A 352 -3.06 30.93 -6.78
CA LYS A 352 -4.24 31.65 -7.29
C LYS A 352 -3.99 33.14 -7.10
N ASN A 353 -4.35 33.96 -8.08
CA ASN A 353 -4.42 35.40 -7.84
C ASN A 353 -5.63 35.67 -6.94
N ASN A 354 -5.44 36.49 -5.91
CA ASN A 354 -6.53 37.00 -5.07
C ASN A 354 -7.47 37.89 -5.88
#